data_AF-A0A435GJ39-F1
#
_entry.id   AF-A0A435GJ39-F1
#
_cell.length_a   1.000
_cell.length_b   1.000
_cell.length_c   1.000
_cell.angle_alpha   90.00
_cell.angle_beta   90.00
_cell.angle_gamma   90.00
#
_symmetry.space_group_name_H-M   'P 1'
#
loop_
_entity.id
_entity.type
_entity.pdbx_description
1 polymer ?
#
loop_
_entity_poly.entity_id
_entity_poly.type
_entity_poly.pdbx_seq_one_letter_code
_entity_poly.pdbx_strand_id
1 'polypeptide(L)'
;YVIGDAAFVHDTLFMPDSGTARTDFPGGSAARLWRSIQDILALPDEMRLFVGHDYQAGGREPLWESTVAIQKATNTHLAAARSEAEFVALREARDRTLPMPRLILHALQVNMNGGRLPEPEANGRRYLKFPLDGL
;
A
#
# COMPACT_ATOMS: atom_id res chain seq x y z
N TYR A 1 -6.12 -7.44 8.61
CA TYR A 1 -6.82 -8.65 9.12
C TYR A 1 -6.01 -9.21 10.27
N VAL A 2 -6.62 -9.46 11.43
CA VAL A 2 -5.91 -9.96 12.62
C VAL A 2 -6.27 -11.43 12.86
N ILE A 3 -5.26 -12.25 13.13
CA ILE A 3 -5.40 -13.64 13.55
C ILE A 3 -4.31 -13.96 14.56
N GLY A 4 -4.71 -14.31 15.79
CA GLY A 4 -3.78 -14.57 16.89
C GLY A 4 -2.87 -13.36 17.17
N ASP A 5 -1.57 -13.57 17.06
CA ASP A 5 -0.49 -12.60 17.27
C ASP A 5 -0.04 -11.89 15.99
N ALA A 6 -0.78 -12.06 14.88
CA ALA A 6 -0.42 -11.53 13.57
C ALA A 6 -1.52 -10.62 12.97
N ALA A 7 -1.08 -9.52 12.36
CA ALA A 7 -1.91 -8.65 11.55
C ALA A 7 -1.36 -8.55 10.12
N PHE A 8 -2.19 -8.87 9.14
CA PHE A 8 -1.92 -8.68 7.72
C PHE A 8 -2.40 -7.27 7.33
N VAL A 9 -1.45 -6.36 7.11
CA VAL A 9 -1.69 -4.91 6.95
C VAL A 9 -1.60 -4.45 5.49
N HIS A 10 -1.18 -5.33 4.58
CA HIS A 10 -1.12 -5.10 3.14
C HIS A 10 -0.46 -3.75 2.79
N ASP A 11 -1.05 -2.97 1.89
CA ASP A 11 -0.57 -1.65 1.48
C ASP A 11 -1.09 -0.55 2.41
N THR A 12 -0.75 -0.67 3.70
CA THR A 12 -0.95 0.39 4.70
C THR A 12 0.40 0.89 5.18
N LEU A 13 1.13 0.01 5.86
CA LEU A 13 2.54 0.16 6.23
C LEU A 13 3.37 -0.75 5.33
N PHE A 14 4.57 -0.30 4.96
CA PHE A 14 5.61 -1.16 4.41
C PHE A 14 6.62 -1.53 5.49
N MET A 15 7.69 -2.21 5.11
CA MET A 15 8.86 -2.34 5.98
C MET A 15 9.27 -0.94 6.50
N PRO A 16 9.77 -0.81 7.74
CA PRO A 16 10.00 0.50 8.36
C PRO A 16 10.84 1.46 7.51
N ASP A 17 11.84 0.94 6.81
CA ASP A 17 12.70 1.71 5.90
C ASP A 17 12.00 2.24 4.64
N SER A 18 10.85 1.67 4.29
CA SER A 18 10.08 1.96 3.07
C SER A 18 8.84 2.81 3.36
N GLY A 19 8.48 3.01 4.63
CA GLY A 19 7.45 3.94 5.04
C GLY A 19 6.02 3.41 4.85
N THR A 20 5.22 4.11 4.04
CA THR A 20 3.77 3.88 3.87
C THR A 20 3.37 3.87 2.39
N ALA A 21 2.20 3.27 2.12
CA ALA A 21 1.61 3.21 0.79
C ALA A 21 1.22 4.60 0.24
N ARG A 22 1.08 4.68 -1.08
CA ARG A 22 0.55 5.86 -1.80
C ARG A 22 -0.96 6.00 -1.62
N THR A 23 -1.49 7.20 -1.81
CA THR A 23 -2.91 7.53 -1.57
C THR A 23 -3.58 8.29 -2.71
N ASP A 24 -2.96 8.32 -3.88
CA ASP A 24 -3.39 9.06 -5.07
C ASP A 24 -4.18 8.23 -6.10
N PHE A 25 -4.45 6.95 -5.81
CA PHE A 25 -5.45 6.21 -6.60
C PHE A 25 -6.86 6.75 -6.34
N PRO A 26 -7.82 6.55 -7.27
CA PRO A 26 -9.19 7.00 -7.10
C PRO A 26 -9.80 6.56 -5.75
N GLY A 27 -10.25 7.53 -4.95
CA GLY A 27 -10.81 7.30 -3.62
C GLY A 27 -9.78 7.14 -2.48
N GLY A 28 -8.48 7.21 -2.79
CA GLY A 28 -7.41 7.26 -1.81
C GLY A 28 -7.40 8.55 -1.00
N SER A 29 -6.89 8.49 0.23
CA SER A 29 -6.82 9.64 1.15
C SER A 29 -5.72 9.44 2.18
N ALA A 30 -4.75 10.35 2.22
CA ALA A 30 -3.67 10.33 3.22
C ALA A 30 -4.22 10.46 4.65
N ALA A 31 -5.27 11.25 4.86
CA ALA A 31 -5.93 11.38 6.16
C ALA A 31 -6.59 10.05 6.61
N ARG A 32 -7.26 9.34 5.71
CA ARG A 32 -7.81 8.01 6.02
C ARG A 32 -6.70 7.00 6.29
N LEU A 33 -5.62 7.03 5.50
CA LEU A 33 -4.46 6.16 5.70
C LEU A 33 -3.84 6.39 7.08
N TRP A 34 -3.67 7.64 7.50
CA TRP A 34 -3.16 7.98 8.83
C TRP A 34 -3.99 7.34 9.94
N ARG A 35 -5.32 7.50 9.90
CA ARG A 35 -6.21 6.93 10.92
C ARG A 35 -6.13 5.40 10.96
N SER A 36 -6.13 4.75 9.80
CA SER A 36 -5.91 3.29 9.73
C SER A 36 -4.56 2.88 10.32
N ILE A 37 -3.50 3.66 10.09
CA ILE A 37 -2.19 3.41 10.72
C ILE A 37 -2.29 3.55 12.24
N GLN A 38 -2.95 4.59 12.76
CA GLN A 38 -3.13 4.75 14.20
C GLN A 38 -3.87 3.55 14.83
N ASP A 39 -4.91 3.04 14.16
CA ASP A 39 -5.63 1.85 14.61
C ASP A 39 -4.73 0.60 14.65
N ILE A 40 -3.84 0.44 13.67
CA ILE A 40 -2.86 -0.65 13.62
C ILE A 40 -1.80 -0.49 14.73
N LEU A 41 -1.31 0.73 14.96
CA LEU A 41 -0.30 1.00 15.99
C LEU A 41 -0.86 0.95 17.42
N ALA A 42 -2.18 0.95 17.58
CA ALA A 42 -2.85 0.70 18.86
C ALA A 42 -2.87 -0.78 19.26
N LEU A 43 -2.50 -1.70 18.37
CA LEU A 43 -2.30 -3.12 18.69
C LEU A 43 -1.09 -3.30 19.65
N PRO A 44 -0.95 -4.46 20.32
CA PRO A 44 0.18 -4.75 21.20
C PRO A 44 1.52 -4.59 20.48
N ASP A 45 2.56 -4.16 21.19
CA ASP A 45 3.86 -3.86 20.60
C ASP A 45 4.52 -5.09 19.94
N GLU A 46 4.26 -6.29 20.48
CA GLU A 46 4.74 -7.57 19.96
C GLU A 46 3.92 -8.09 18.77
N MET A 47 2.79 -7.46 18.43
CA MET A 47 1.95 -7.86 17.30
C MET A 47 2.77 -7.86 16.01
N ARG A 48 2.81 -9.00 15.34
CA ARG A 48 3.54 -9.21 14.09
C ARG A 48 2.76 -8.58 12.96
N LEU A 49 3.40 -7.71 12.18
CA LEU A 49 2.79 -7.00 11.07
C LEU A 49 3.35 -7.52 9.75
N PHE A 50 2.47 -8.10 8.94
CA PHE A 50 2.78 -8.63 7.62
C PHE A 50 2.37 -7.65 6.52
N VAL A 51 3.35 -7.19 5.75
CA VAL A 51 3.17 -6.17 4.69
C VAL A 51 2.77 -6.82 3.37
N GLY A 52 2.10 -6.06 2.50
CA GLY A 52 1.69 -6.53 1.18
C GLY A 52 2.84 -6.57 0.17
N HIS A 53 3.79 -5.66 0.32
CA HIS A 53 4.93 -5.50 -0.58
C HIS A 53 6.18 -5.09 0.20
N ASP A 54 7.33 -5.47 -0.36
CA ASP A 54 8.63 -4.96 0.06
C ASP A 54 9.45 -4.56 -1.17
N TYR A 55 10.02 -3.37 -1.11
CA TYR A 55 10.78 -2.76 -2.19
C TYR A 55 12.29 -2.84 -1.97
N GLN A 56 12.75 -3.60 -0.95
CA GLN A 56 14.17 -3.89 -0.73
C GLN A 56 15.04 -2.63 -0.66
N ALA A 57 14.61 -1.65 0.16
CA ALA A 57 15.25 -0.35 0.26
C ALA A 57 16.76 -0.47 0.52
N GLY A 58 17.58 0.19 -0.30
CA GLY A 58 19.05 0.09 -0.20
C GLY A 58 19.65 -1.22 -0.73
N GLY A 59 18.88 -2.05 -1.45
CA GLY A 59 19.36 -3.30 -2.04
C GLY A 59 19.51 -4.45 -1.04
N ARG A 60 18.83 -4.37 0.11
CA ARG A 60 18.79 -5.46 1.08
C ARG A 60 17.95 -6.65 0.60
N GLU A 61 18.09 -7.77 1.29
CA GLU A 61 17.22 -8.94 1.10
C GLU A 61 15.73 -8.62 1.37
N PRO A 62 14.81 -9.36 0.74
CA PRO A 62 13.37 -9.18 0.93
C PRO A 62 12.95 -9.48 2.36
N LEU A 63 12.06 -8.63 2.88
CA LEU A 63 11.44 -8.76 4.19
C LEU A 63 9.92 -8.68 4.05
N TRP A 64 9.19 -9.24 5.01
CA TRP A 64 7.73 -9.30 4.97
C TRP A 64 7.07 -9.07 6.33
N GLU A 65 7.85 -9.10 7.40
CA GLU A 65 7.39 -9.08 8.77
C GLU A 65 8.13 -8.01 9.58
N SER A 66 7.37 -7.27 10.39
CA SER A 66 7.87 -6.37 11.43
C SER A 66 6.99 -6.50 12.67
N THR A 67 7.16 -5.64 13.67
CA THR A 67 6.21 -5.52 14.79
C THR A 67 5.68 -4.11 14.93
N VAL A 68 4.59 -3.95 15.68
CA VAL A 68 4.09 -2.62 16.05
C VAL A 68 5.18 -1.77 16.71
N ALA A 69 5.95 -2.34 17.65
CA ALA A 69 7.05 -1.64 18.32
C ALA A 69 8.09 -1.13 17.32
N ILE A 70 8.50 -1.98 16.38
CA ILE A 70 9.49 -1.62 15.35
C ILE A 70 8.93 -0.51 14.45
N GLN A 71 7.67 -0.61 13.99
CA GLN A 71 7.06 0.42 13.16
C GLN A 71 7.00 1.78 13.87
N LYS A 72 6.59 1.81 15.14
CA LYS A 72 6.57 3.04 15.95
C LYS A 72 7.95 3.68 16.07
N ALA A 73 8.98 2.85 16.27
CA ALA A 73 10.33 3.29 16.52
C ALA A 73 11.07 3.76 15.26
N THR A 74 10.91 3.05 14.13
CA THR A 74 11.83 3.18 12.98
C THR A 74 11.16 3.40 11.63
N ASN A 75 9.82 3.44 11.53
CA ASN A 75 9.19 3.72 10.24
C ASN A 75 9.53 5.14 9.78
N THR A 76 10.15 5.27 8.60
CA THR A 76 10.71 6.53 8.10
C THR A 76 9.66 7.62 7.92
N HIS A 77 8.43 7.27 7.51
CA HIS A 77 7.35 8.25 7.37
C HIS A 77 6.75 8.63 8.73
N LEU A 78 6.61 7.70 9.67
CA LEU A 78 6.10 7.98 11.02
C LEU A 78 7.11 8.73 11.90
N ALA A 79 8.40 8.56 11.62
CA ALA A 79 9.46 9.33 12.25
C ALA A 79 9.46 10.78 11.74
N ALA A 80 9.14 10.99 10.46
CA ALA A 80 9.11 12.28 9.80
C ALA A 80 7.80 13.08 10.02
N ALA A 81 6.72 12.42 10.46
CA ALA A 81 5.43 13.06 10.73
C ALA A 81 4.84 12.59 12.06
N ARG A 82 4.62 13.53 12.99
CA ARG A 82 4.09 13.27 14.34
C ARG A 82 2.62 13.66 14.50
N SER A 83 1.99 14.19 13.44
CA SER A 83 0.56 14.52 13.39
C SER A 83 -0.10 14.13 12.07
N GLU A 84 -1.44 14.05 12.05
CA GLU A 84 -2.21 13.78 10.82
C GLU A 84 -1.88 14.82 9.73
N ALA A 85 -1.80 16.10 10.09
CA ALA A 85 -1.51 17.17 9.14
C ALA A 85 -0.11 17.05 8.53
N GLU A 86 0.91 16.75 9.34
CA GLU A 86 2.27 16.51 8.84
C GLU A 86 2.35 15.28 7.94
N PHE A 87 1.65 14.21 8.32
CA PHE A 87 1.63 12.99 7.53
C PHE A 87 0.94 13.21 6.18
N VAL A 88 -0.20 13.91 6.17
CA VAL A 88 -0.91 14.27 4.93
C VAL A 88 0.00 15.08 4.02
N ALA A 89 0.64 16.13 4.53
CA ALA A 89 1.55 16.96 3.75
C ALA A 89 2.71 16.15 3.16
N LEU A 90 3.36 15.31 3.97
CA LEU A 90 4.43 14.40 3.55
C LEU A 90 3.95 13.45 2.45
N ARG A 91 2.80 12.81 2.68
CA ARG A 91 2.28 11.75 1.83
C ARG A 91 1.84 12.27 0.47
N GLU A 92 1.09 13.37 0.44
CA GLU A 92 0.63 14.00 -0.79
C GLU A 92 1.80 14.60 -1.58
N ALA A 93 2.81 15.17 -0.91
CA ALA A 93 4.01 15.65 -1.58
C ALA A 93 4.77 14.50 -2.27
N ARG A 94 4.90 13.36 -1.60
CA ARG A 94 5.52 12.17 -2.18
C ARG A 94 4.69 11.56 -3.30
N ASP A 95 3.37 11.50 -3.16
CA ASP A 95 2.48 10.91 -4.17
C ASP A 95 2.59 11.65 -5.51
N ARG A 96 2.70 12.99 -5.49
CA ARG A 96 2.91 13.81 -6.70
C ARG A 96 4.19 13.48 -7.48
N THR A 97 5.16 12.79 -6.89
CA THR A 97 6.42 12.41 -7.56
C THR A 97 6.40 10.98 -8.08
N LEU A 98 5.37 10.19 -7.78
CA LEU A 98 5.36 8.77 -8.11
C LEU A 98 4.77 8.53 -9.51
N PRO A 99 5.42 7.72 -10.35
CA PRO A 99 4.82 7.30 -11.60
C PRO A 99 3.64 6.36 -11.35
N MET A 100 2.75 6.25 -12.33
CA MET A 100 1.72 5.21 -12.31
C MET A 100 2.37 3.81 -12.31
N PRO A 101 1.88 2.85 -11.51
CA PRO A 101 2.43 1.50 -11.53
C PRO A 101 2.27 0.87 -12.92
N ARG A 102 3.31 0.20 -13.40
CA ARG A 102 3.38 -0.39 -14.75
C ARG A 102 2.18 -1.27 -15.10
N LEU A 103 1.64 -2.00 -14.13
CA LEU A 103 0.57 -2.96 -14.33
C LEU A 103 -0.80 -2.47 -13.83
N ILE A 104 -0.97 -1.19 -13.47
CA ILE A 104 -2.21 -0.73 -12.82
C ILE A 104 -3.46 -1.01 -13.66
N LEU A 105 -3.44 -0.68 -14.95
CA LEU A 105 -4.56 -0.92 -15.85
C LEU A 105 -4.84 -2.41 -16.08
N HIS A 106 -3.81 -3.25 -16.03
CA HIS A 106 -3.97 -4.70 -16.15
C HIS A 106 -4.63 -5.26 -14.89
N ALA A 107 -4.09 -4.88 -13.72
CA ALA A 107 -4.52 -5.36 -12.43
C ALA A 107 -5.95 -4.92 -12.11
N LEU A 108 -6.31 -3.65 -12.33
CA LEU A 108 -7.65 -3.15 -12.02
C LEU A 108 -8.76 -3.92 -12.77
N GLN A 109 -8.57 -4.14 -14.07
CA GLN A 109 -9.57 -4.84 -14.91
C GLN A 109 -9.84 -6.27 -14.43
N VAL A 110 -8.82 -6.96 -13.93
CA VAL A 110 -8.92 -8.36 -13.48
C VAL A 110 -9.37 -8.42 -12.01
N ASN A 111 -8.78 -7.59 -11.15
CA ASN A 111 -9.02 -7.62 -9.71
C ASN A 111 -10.42 -7.11 -9.34
N MET A 112 -10.95 -6.12 -10.06
CA MET A 112 -12.34 -5.67 -9.87
C MET A 112 -13.36 -6.76 -10.21
N ASN A 113 -12.98 -7.75 -11.03
CA ASN A 113 -13.81 -8.92 -11.35
C ASN A 113 -13.42 -10.16 -10.53
N GLY A 114 -12.85 -9.96 -9.33
CA GLY A 114 -12.48 -11.07 -8.43
C GLY A 114 -11.45 -12.02 -9.03
N GLY A 115 -10.54 -11.52 -9.86
CA GLY A 115 -9.49 -12.32 -10.52
C GLY A 115 -9.90 -12.94 -11.86
N ARG A 116 -11.16 -12.79 -12.29
CA ARG A 116 -11.61 -13.30 -13.59
C ARG A 116 -11.15 -12.39 -14.73
N LEU A 117 -10.66 -13.01 -15.80
CA LEU A 117 -10.36 -12.32 -17.05
C LEU A 117 -11.64 -11.80 -17.71
N PRO A 118 -11.58 -10.73 -18.53
CA PRO A 118 -12.71 -10.27 -19.34
C PRO A 118 -13.28 -11.40 -20.21
N GLU A 119 -14.60 -11.43 -20.41
CA GLU A 119 -15.23 -12.44 -21.27
C GLU A 119 -14.64 -12.43 -22.69
N PRO A 120 -14.59 -13.59 -23.38
CA PRO A 120 -14.12 -13.64 -24.75
C PRO A 120 -15.03 -12.82 -25.67
N GLU A 121 -14.43 -12.15 -26.65
CA GLU A 121 -15.17 -11.56 -27.75
C GLU A 121 -15.60 -12.64 -28.77
N ALA A 122 -16.30 -12.25 -29.84
CA ALA A 122 -16.84 -13.17 -30.85
C ALA A 122 -15.78 -14.05 -31.54
N ASN A 123 -14.50 -13.65 -31.51
CA ASN A 123 -13.38 -14.43 -32.04
C ASN A 123 -12.79 -15.44 -31.04
N GLY A 124 -13.42 -15.60 -29.87
CA GLY A 124 -12.99 -16.52 -28.81
C GLY A 124 -11.78 -16.04 -28.02
N ARG A 125 -11.26 -14.83 -28.25
CA ARG A 125 -10.11 -14.25 -27.53
C ARG A 125 -10.55 -13.26 -26.47
N ARG A 126 -9.74 -13.11 -25.43
CA ARG A 126 -9.92 -12.14 -24.34
C ARG A 126 -8.97 -10.98 -24.52
N TYR A 127 -9.43 -9.78 -24.22
CA TYR A 127 -8.67 -8.54 -24.41
C TYR A 127 -8.72 -7.69 -23.15
N LEU A 128 -7.56 -7.15 -22.75
CA LEU A 128 -7.51 -6.03 -21.82
C LEU A 128 -7.72 -4.74 -22.61
N LYS A 129 -8.48 -3.81 -22.03
CA LYS A 129 -8.78 -2.52 -22.63
C LYS A 129 -7.90 -1.45 -22.00
N PHE A 130 -7.24 -0.66 -22.84
CA PHE A 130 -6.39 0.44 -22.40
C PHE A 130 -7.01 1.75 -22.90
N PRO A 131 -7.49 2.62 -22.01
CA PRO A 131 -7.92 3.95 -22.41
C PRO A 131 -6.75 4.73 -23.02
N LEU A 132 -6.98 5.34 -24.18
CA LEU A 132 -6.06 6.28 -24.79
C LEU A 132 -6.21 7.64 -24.09
N ASP A 133 -5.09 8.26 -23.76
CA ASP A 133 -5.04 9.54 -23.03
C ASP A 133 -5.83 9.53 -21.70
N GLY A 134 -6.08 8.33 -21.17
CA GLY A 134 -6.74 8.09 -19.91
C GLY A 134 -5.80 7.36 -18.97
N LEU A 135 -5.07 8.13 -18.16
CA LEU A 135 -4.82 7.91 -16.73
C LEU A 135 -3.92 9.03 -16.21
#